data_AF-A0A5C4Y1N5-F1
#
_entry.id   AF-A0A5C4Y1N5-F1
#
_cell.length_a   1.000
_cell.length_b   1.000
_cell.length_c   1.000
_cell.angle_alpha   90.00
_cell.angle_beta   90.00
_cell.angle_gamma   90.00
#
_symmetry.space_group_name_H-M   'P 1'
#
loop_
_entity.id
_entity.type
_entity.pdbx_description
1 polymer ?
#
loop_
_entity_poly.entity_id
_entity_poly.type
_entity_poly.pdbx_seq_one_letter_code
_entity_poly.pdbx_strand_id
1 'polypeptide(L)'
;MSGHGKGRAKKHHEEEHENHERWAVSYSDMMTVLMALFLVLFAMSNVDQKKYLELKTSLAEGFGNQVLPTDGGSGVVDGSTNSPIDVGSGAMSGQDFSATTSISSTQGKTAEDAAKEADDLQQLQQQVEEQLQQQDLLEQVTTTVTERGLVISVAANNVFFANGSAAIEPAGLRVLDVVAPLLQGNDRQIAVEGHTNNLAISGAEYANNWELSGARATSVLLRLKDDGISGDRLRLVGMGDQHPLFPNDDPRALEGNRRVDIVLMAKAPSAEEAASDAALKAVSQGAAPSGVKPSGDVGAVPDLRADAAPSAHD
;
A
#
# COMPACT_ATOMS: atom_id res chain seq x y z
N MET A 1 -97.10 36.97 -26.75
CA MET A 1 -97.25 36.72 -25.31
C MET A 1 -96.82 35.30 -25.03
N SER A 2 -96.02 35.09 -23.98
CA SER A 2 -95.55 33.78 -23.46
C SER A 2 -94.57 33.05 -24.40
N GLY A 3 -93.28 32.87 -24.11
CA GLY A 3 -92.66 32.51 -22.84
C GLY A 3 -92.44 30.99 -22.83
N HIS A 4 -91.18 30.54 -23.02
CA HIS A 4 -90.62 29.32 -22.41
C HIS A 4 -89.13 29.19 -22.78
N GLY A 5 -88.27 29.71 -21.91
CA GLY A 5 -86.86 29.36 -21.90
C GLY A 5 -86.69 27.94 -21.36
N LYS A 6 -86.17 27.03 -22.19
CA LYS A 6 -85.75 25.69 -21.76
C LYS A 6 -84.25 25.73 -21.44
N GLY A 7 -83.93 26.09 -20.19
CA GLY A 7 -82.61 25.98 -19.62
C GLY A 7 -82.27 24.54 -19.26
N ARG A 8 -81.58 23.87 -20.19
CA ARG A 8 -80.67 22.71 -20.11
C ARG A 8 -80.47 22.05 -18.72
N ALA A 9 -80.81 20.76 -18.66
CA ALA A 9 -80.54 19.85 -17.54
C ALA A 9 -79.03 19.70 -17.25
N LYS A 10 -78.65 19.81 -15.97
CA LYS A 10 -77.32 19.48 -15.44
C LYS A 10 -77.13 17.97 -15.45
N LYS A 11 -76.14 17.47 -16.19
CA LYS A 11 -75.58 16.12 -15.98
C LYS A 11 -74.73 16.16 -14.71
N HIS A 12 -75.02 15.27 -13.76
CA HIS A 12 -74.12 14.93 -12.67
C HIS A 12 -72.86 14.28 -13.26
N HIS A 13 -71.68 14.81 -12.93
CA HIS A 13 -70.42 14.11 -13.10
C HIS A 13 -70.30 13.12 -11.95
N GLU A 14 -70.18 11.85 -12.26
CA GLU A 14 -69.68 10.84 -11.32
C GLU A 14 -68.19 11.14 -11.10
N GLU A 15 -67.80 11.35 -9.85
CA GLU A 15 -66.40 11.49 -9.46
C GLU A 15 -65.75 10.09 -9.58
N GLU A 16 -65.12 9.83 -10.73
CA GLU A 16 -64.15 8.75 -10.83
C GLU A 16 -63.05 9.04 -9.82
N HIS A 17 -62.91 8.19 -8.80
CA HIS A 17 -61.79 8.24 -7.87
C HIS A 17 -60.49 8.18 -8.70
N GLU A 18 -59.85 9.33 -8.90
CA GLU A 18 -58.53 9.41 -9.50
C GLU A 18 -57.62 8.46 -8.72
N ASN A 19 -57.06 7.49 -9.43
CA ASN A 19 -56.25 6.43 -8.85
C ASN A 19 -54.90 7.02 -8.44
N HIS A 20 -54.89 7.72 -7.31
CA HIS A 20 -53.73 8.34 -6.67
C HIS A 20 -52.73 7.31 -6.12
N GLU A 21 -52.82 6.03 -6.48
CA GLU A 21 -51.87 5.00 -6.05
C GLU A 21 -50.88 4.62 -7.17
N ARG A 22 -51.04 5.17 -8.38
CA ARG A 22 -50.17 4.83 -9.52
C ARG A 22 -48.73 5.32 -9.34
N TRP A 23 -48.52 6.44 -8.63
CA TRP A 23 -47.16 6.92 -8.31
C TRP A 23 -46.50 6.06 -7.22
N ALA A 24 -47.29 5.43 -6.35
CA ALA A 24 -46.78 4.55 -5.31
C ALA A 24 -46.17 3.26 -5.90
N VAL A 25 -46.63 2.83 -7.07
CA VAL A 25 -46.09 1.65 -7.78
C VAL A 25 -44.69 1.90 -8.33
N SER A 26 -44.41 3.07 -8.91
CA SER A 26 -43.05 3.41 -9.38
C SER A 26 -42.09 3.69 -8.23
N TYR A 27 -42.61 4.26 -7.14
CA TYR A 27 -41.83 4.45 -5.91
C TYR A 27 -41.48 3.11 -5.25
N SER A 28 -42.42 2.17 -5.18
CA SER A 28 -42.15 0.84 -4.65
C SER A 28 -41.16 0.06 -5.51
N ASP A 29 -41.20 0.21 -6.83
CA ASP A 29 -40.22 -0.40 -7.75
C ASP A 29 -38.80 0.16 -7.57
N MET A 30 -38.63 1.48 -7.41
CA MET A 30 -37.31 2.03 -7.08
C MET A 30 -36.79 1.55 -5.72
N MET A 31 -37.67 1.45 -4.72
CA MET A 31 -37.28 0.99 -3.38
C MET A 31 -36.89 -0.49 -3.37
N THR A 32 -37.58 -1.34 -4.15
CA THR A 32 -37.22 -2.77 -4.26
C THR A 32 -35.97 -2.99 -5.09
N VAL A 33 -35.73 -2.20 -6.15
CA VAL A 33 -34.46 -2.24 -6.91
C VAL A 33 -33.29 -1.82 -6.02
N LEU A 34 -33.46 -0.75 -5.24
CA LEU A 34 -32.44 -0.27 -4.31
C LEU A 34 -32.19 -1.30 -3.19
N MET A 35 -33.25 -1.90 -2.63
CA MET A 35 -33.14 -3.00 -1.67
C MET A 35 -32.40 -4.21 -2.27
N ALA A 36 -32.72 -4.62 -3.50
CA ALA A 36 -32.06 -5.72 -4.18
C ALA A 36 -30.57 -5.42 -4.43
N LEU A 37 -30.24 -4.19 -4.84
CA LEU A 37 -28.86 -3.72 -4.97
C LEU A 37 -28.09 -3.82 -3.65
N PHE A 38 -28.69 -3.33 -2.55
CA PHE A 38 -28.09 -3.39 -1.22
C PHE A 38 -27.95 -4.83 -0.71
N LEU A 39 -28.89 -5.73 -0.99
CA LEU A 39 -28.77 -7.15 -0.65
C LEU A 39 -27.62 -7.84 -1.40
N VAL A 40 -27.40 -7.50 -2.68
CA VAL A 40 -26.27 -8.01 -3.46
C VAL A 40 -24.94 -7.44 -2.94
N LEU A 41 -24.88 -6.14 -2.69
CA LEU A 41 -23.71 -5.50 -2.09
C LEU A 41 -23.41 -6.05 -0.70
N PHE A 42 -24.43 -6.32 0.10
CA PHE A 42 -24.28 -6.93 1.43
C PHE A 42 -23.79 -8.38 1.35
N ALA A 43 -24.29 -9.16 0.37
CA ALA A 43 -23.81 -10.52 0.12
C ALA A 43 -22.34 -10.56 -0.38
N MET A 44 -21.89 -9.52 -1.09
CA MET A 44 -20.48 -9.37 -1.47
C MET A 44 -19.60 -8.82 -0.34
N SER A 45 -20.17 -8.03 0.57
CA SER A 45 -19.42 -7.34 1.64
C SER A 45 -18.88 -8.30 2.70
N ASN A 46 -19.60 -9.40 2.97
CA ASN A 46 -19.13 -10.44 3.89
C ASN A 46 -18.53 -11.62 3.12
N VAL A 47 -17.32 -11.42 2.61
CA VAL A 47 -16.47 -12.54 2.16
C VAL A 47 -15.99 -13.27 3.41
N ASP A 48 -16.67 -14.35 3.75
CA ASP A 48 -16.26 -15.26 4.82
C ASP A 48 -14.88 -15.83 4.47
N GLN A 49 -13.86 -15.47 5.24
CA GLN A 49 -12.47 -15.84 4.98
C GLN A 49 -12.31 -17.36 4.78
N LYS A 50 -13.14 -18.17 5.44
CA LYS A 50 -13.14 -19.63 5.28
C LYS A 50 -13.57 -20.06 3.87
N LYS A 51 -14.64 -19.47 3.32
CA LYS A 51 -15.13 -19.79 1.98
C LYS A 51 -14.18 -19.30 0.89
N TYR A 52 -13.52 -18.16 1.11
CA TYR A 52 -12.50 -17.64 0.20
C TYR A 52 -11.26 -18.54 0.15
N LEU A 53 -10.81 -19.04 1.31
CA LEU A 53 -9.71 -20.00 1.39
C LEU A 53 -10.07 -21.35 0.73
N GLU A 54 -11.29 -21.83 0.91
CA GLU A 54 -11.79 -23.05 0.27
C GLU A 54 -11.91 -22.90 -1.26
N LEU A 55 -12.37 -21.74 -1.74
CA LEU A 55 -12.36 -21.39 -3.16
C LEU A 55 -10.94 -21.30 -3.73
N LYS A 56 -10.00 -20.68 -3.01
CA LYS A 56 -8.60 -20.59 -3.45
C LYS A 56 -7.95 -21.98 -3.55
N THR A 57 -8.29 -22.86 -2.61
CA THR A 57 -7.77 -24.24 -2.57
C THR A 57 -8.35 -25.08 -3.71
N SER A 58 -9.67 -25.06 -3.91
CA SER A 58 -10.33 -25.78 -5.01
C SER A 58 -9.97 -25.24 -6.40
N LEU A 59 -9.71 -23.94 -6.53
CA LEU A 59 -9.21 -23.33 -7.77
C LEU A 59 -7.77 -23.79 -8.05
N ALA A 60 -6.89 -23.79 -7.06
CA ALA A 60 -5.51 -24.29 -7.21
C ALA A 60 -5.47 -25.79 -7.56
N GLU A 61 -6.42 -26.57 -7.04
CA GLU A 61 -6.61 -27.99 -7.34
C GLU A 61 -7.11 -28.20 -8.78
N GLY A 62 -8.03 -27.36 -9.25
CA GLY A 62 -8.55 -27.36 -10.63
C GLY A 62 -7.57 -26.85 -11.70
N PHE A 63 -6.63 -25.98 -11.33
CA PHE A 63 -5.59 -25.44 -12.22
C PHE A 63 -4.28 -26.25 -12.21
N GLY A 64 -4.23 -27.40 -11.52
CA GLY A 64 -3.22 -28.43 -11.77
C GLY A 64 -2.14 -28.58 -10.71
N ASN A 65 -2.34 -28.11 -9.47
CA ASN A 65 -1.45 -28.49 -8.37
C ASN A 65 -2.10 -29.60 -7.54
N GLN A 66 -1.88 -30.85 -7.95
CA GLN A 66 -2.27 -32.05 -7.21
C GLN A 66 -1.53 -32.07 -5.86
N VAL A 67 -2.14 -31.50 -4.83
CA VAL A 67 -1.73 -31.75 -3.44
C VAL A 67 -2.49 -33.01 -3.01
N LEU A 68 -1.80 -34.14 -3.05
CA LEU A 68 -2.28 -35.37 -2.43
C LEU A 68 -2.57 -35.09 -0.94
N PRO A 69 -3.78 -35.36 -0.44
CA PRO A 69 -4.07 -35.28 0.98
C PRO A 69 -3.51 -36.53 1.65
N THR A 70 -2.34 -36.42 2.27
CA THR A 70 -1.84 -37.45 3.19
C THR A 70 -2.33 -37.16 4.59
N ASP A 71 -3.53 -37.66 4.86
CA ASP A 71 -4.04 -37.90 6.21
C ASP A 71 -3.28 -39.08 6.85
N GLY A 72 -3.21 -39.08 8.18
CA GLY A 72 -2.18 -39.75 8.97
C GLY A 72 -1.94 -41.25 8.73
N GLY A 73 -0.67 -41.66 8.91
CA GLY A 73 -0.31 -43.07 9.00
C GLY A 73 1.17 -43.33 8.76
N SER A 74 1.87 -43.74 9.82
CA SER A 74 3.23 -44.28 9.81
C SER A 74 3.48 -45.23 8.62
N GLY A 75 4.48 -44.93 7.79
CA GLY A 75 4.90 -45.78 6.68
C GLY A 75 6.38 -45.62 6.37
N VAL A 76 7.19 -46.47 6.98
CA VAL A 76 8.59 -46.77 6.61
C VAL A 76 8.59 -47.63 5.34
N VAL A 77 9.28 -47.21 4.28
CA VAL A 77 9.80 -48.00 3.11
C VAL A 77 10.81 -47.05 2.45
N ASP A 78 12.13 -47.14 2.63
CA ASP A 78 13.14 -48.14 2.25
C ASP A 78 13.21 -48.49 0.74
N GLY A 79 14.41 -48.35 0.19
CA GLY A 79 14.89 -49.20 -0.90
C GLY A 79 14.50 -48.85 -2.34
N SER A 80 15.38 -48.09 -3.00
CA SER A 80 15.93 -48.46 -4.32
C SER A 80 14.95 -48.85 -5.45
N THR A 81 14.71 -47.95 -6.40
CA THR A 81 15.03 -48.25 -7.80
C THR A 81 15.50 -46.99 -8.54
N ASN A 82 16.80 -47.00 -8.75
CA ASN A 82 17.54 -46.15 -9.66
C ASN A 82 17.20 -46.57 -11.10
N SER A 83 16.69 -45.65 -11.93
CA SER A 83 16.94 -45.64 -13.39
C SER A 83 16.54 -44.27 -13.96
N PRO A 84 17.50 -43.43 -14.37
CA PRO A 84 17.24 -42.23 -15.15
C PRO A 84 16.99 -42.62 -16.61
N ILE A 85 15.94 -42.07 -17.22
CA ILE A 85 15.74 -42.14 -18.66
C ILE A 85 16.73 -41.18 -19.33
N ASP A 86 17.66 -41.80 -20.06
CA ASP A 86 18.64 -41.23 -20.97
C ASP A 86 17.97 -40.72 -22.26
N VAL A 87 18.21 -39.46 -22.60
CA VAL A 87 18.14 -38.96 -23.98
C VAL A 87 19.35 -38.05 -24.21
N GLY A 88 20.50 -38.67 -24.51
CA GLY A 88 21.75 -37.98 -24.77
C GLY A 88 21.78 -37.14 -26.05
N SER A 89 22.57 -36.05 -26.01
CA SER A 89 23.85 -35.92 -26.75
C SER A 89 24.16 -34.45 -27.07
N GLY A 90 25.28 -33.96 -26.51
CA GLY A 90 25.88 -32.67 -26.84
C GLY A 90 26.95 -32.28 -25.82
N ALA A 91 28.14 -32.84 -25.96
CA ALA A 91 29.27 -32.75 -25.02
C ALA A 91 29.90 -31.35 -24.89
N MET A 92 30.29 -30.95 -23.67
CA MET A 92 31.68 -30.60 -23.30
C MET A 92 31.85 -30.21 -21.82
N SER A 93 32.57 -31.09 -21.10
CA SER A 93 33.55 -30.89 -20.01
C SER A 93 33.75 -29.50 -19.37
N GLY A 94 33.73 -29.45 -18.02
CA GLY A 94 34.53 -28.49 -17.23
C GLY A 94 34.00 -28.15 -15.84
N GLN A 95 34.45 -28.91 -14.82
CA GLN A 95 34.78 -28.55 -13.43
C GLN A 95 33.92 -27.57 -12.57
N ASP A 96 33.59 -28.10 -11.39
CA ASP A 96 33.55 -27.43 -10.07
C ASP A 96 32.58 -26.27 -9.83
N PHE A 97 31.39 -26.60 -9.30
CA PHE A 97 30.70 -25.69 -8.37
C PHE A 97 29.86 -26.48 -7.35
N SER A 98 30.46 -26.73 -6.19
CA SER A 98 29.72 -27.11 -4.98
C SER A 98 29.10 -25.84 -4.39
N ALA A 99 27.82 -25.61 -4.65
CA ALA A 99 27.02 -24.66 -3.90
C ALA A 99 26.00 -25.46 -3.08
N THR A 100 26.40 -25.82 -1.87
CA THR A 100 25.48 -26.14 -0.78
C THR A 100 24.73 -24.85 -0.43
N THR A 101 23.72 -24.51 -1.22
CA THR A 101 22.75 -23.48 -0.83
C THR A 101 21.67 -24.17 -0.03
N SER A 102 21.83 -24.06 1.28
CA SER A 102 20.82 -24.33 2.30
C SER A 102 19.54 -23.58 1.92
N ILE A 103 18.58 -24.28 1.31
CA ILE A 103 17.22 -23.78 1.15
C ILE A 103 16.60 -23.88 2.54
N SER A 104 16.78 -22.82 3.31
CA SER A 104 16.06 -22.61 4.56
C SER A 104 14.58 -22.54 4.21
N SER A 105 13.82 -23.49 4.74
CA SER A 105 12.38 -23.60 4.60
C SER A 105 11.70 -22.31 5.05
N THR A 106 11.19 -21.52 4.12
CA THR A 106 10.16 -20.51 4.39
C THR A 106 8.86 -21.28 4.69
N GLN A 107 8.76 -21.77 5.93
CA GLN A 107 7.50 -22.25 6.48
C GLN A 107 6.52 -21.06 6.54
N GLY A 108 5.34 -21.26 5.96
CA GLY A 108 4.26 -20.28 6.01
C GLY A 108 3.89 -19.99 7.46
N LYS A 109 4.06 -18.73 7.86
CA LYS A 109 3.53 -18.20 9.13
C LYS A 109 2.01 -18.30 9.11
N THR A 110 1.44 -18.95 10.11
CA THR A 110 0.00 -19.22 10.25
C THR A 110 -0.75 -18.01 10.80
N ALA A 111 -2.09 -18.02 10.75
CA ALA A 111 -2.94 -16.96 11.31
C ALA A 111 -2.67 -16.63 12.79
N GLU A 112 -2.09 -17.59 13.54
CA GLU A 112 -1.67 -17.40 14.94
C GLU A 112 -0.46 -16.46 15.09
N ASP A 113 0.48 -16.47 14.13
CA ASP A 113 1.63 -15.56 14.14
C ASP A 113 1.20 -14.12 13.85
N ALA A 114 0.20 -13.95 12.97
CA ALA A 114 -0.38 -12.65 12.68
C ALA A 114 -1.15 -12.06 13.89
N ALA A 115 -1.84 -12.91 14.66
CA ALA A 115 -2.54 -12.48 15.88
C ALA A 115 -1.55 -12.03 16.97
N LYS A 116 -0.49 -12.81 17.23
CA LYS A 116 0.56 -12.43 18.18
C LYS A 116 1.26 -11.13 17.80
N GLU A 117 1.53 -10.97 16.50
CA GLU A 117 2.15 -9.75 15.98
C GLU A 117 1.28 -8.50 16.22
N ALA A 118 -0.05 -8.63 16.03
CA ALA A 118 -0.98 -7.54 16.33
C ALA A 118 -0.99 -7.21 17.83
N ASP A 119 -1.01 -8.23 18.70
CA ASP A 119 -0.95 -8.04 20.15
C ASP A 119 0.36 -7.36 20.59
N ASP A 120 1.50 -7.75 20.02
CA ASP A 120 2.81 -7.14 20.29
C ASP A 120 2.83 -5.64 19.90
N LEU A 121 2.25 -5.30 18.74
CA LEU A 121 2.15 -3.91 18.29
C LEU A 121 1.21 -3.08 19.17
N GLN A 122 0.12 -3.67 19.67
CA GLN A 122 -0.79 -3.02 20.62
C GLN A 122 -0.13 -2.77 21.98
N GLN A 123 0.67 -3.72 22.48
CA GLN A 123 1.43 -3.52 23.72
C GLN A 123 2.46 -2.40 23.54
N LEU A 124 3.16 -2.37 22.40
CA LEU A 124 4.12 -1.31 22.12
C LEU A 124 3.44 0.06 21.99
N GLN A 125 2.25 0.11 21.36
CA GLN A 125 1.43 1.32 21.32
C GLN A 125 1.14 1.84 22.73
N GLN A 126 0.65 0.97 23.63
CA GLN A 126 0.34 1.35 25.01
C GLN A 126 1.58 1.87 25.75
N GLN A 127 2.74 1.21 25.58
CA GLN A 127 3.99 1.68 26.17
C GLN A 127 4.40 3.07 25.67
N VAL A 128 4.27 3.32 24.36
CA VAL A 128 4.54 4.64 23.77
C VAL A 128 3.61 5.70 24.38
N GLU A 129 2.31 5.41 24.42
CA GLU A 129 1.30 6.34 24.97
C GLU A 129 1.55 6.64 26.46
N GLU A 130 1.89 5.62 27.26
CA GLU A 130 2.24 5.78 28.68
C GLU A 130 3.47 6.67 28.89
N GLN A 131 4.55 6.45 28.11
CA GLN A 131 5.78 7.25 28.24
C GLN A 131 5.55 8.70 27.79
N LEU A 132 4.77 8.92 26.73
CA LEU A 132 4.39 10.26 26.27
C LEU A 132 3.48 10.96 27.28
N GLN A 133 2.55 10.25 27.92
CA GLN A 133 1.67 10.80 28.93
C GLN A 133 2.44 11.25 30.19
N GLN A 134 3.47 10.50 30.60
CA GLN A 134 4.32 10.86 31.74
C GLN A 134 5.08 12.18 31.55
N GLN A 135 5.27 12.61 30.30
CA GLN A 135 5.97 13.83 29.93
C GLN A 135 5.02 14.93 29.43
N ASP A 136 3.70 14.73 29.55
CA ASP A 136 2.66 15.63 29.03
C ASP A 136 2.79 15.91 27.52
N LEU A 137 3.26 14.92 26.75
CA LEU A 137 3.45 15.01 25.30
C LEU A 137 2.40 14.24 24.49
N LEU A 138 1.51 13.48 25.15
CA LEU A 138 0.53 12.62 24.46
C LEU A 138 -0.40 13.42 23.53
N GLU A 139 -0.77 14.65 23.89
CA GLU A 139 -1.63 15.50 23.05
C GLU A 139 -0.96 15.94 21.72
N GLN A 140 0.37 15.78 21.60
CA GLN A 140 1.14 16.20 20.42
C GLN A 140 1.35 15.05 19.42
N VAL A 141 0.98 13.82 19.81
CA VAL A 141 1.27 12.60 19.07
C VAL A 141 -0.02 11.81 18.89
N THR A 142 -0.21 11.23 17.71
CA THR A 142 -1.27 10.26 17.44
C THR A 142 -0.64 8.92 17.12
N THR A 143 -1.02 7.88 17.85
CA THR A 143 -0.55 6.52 17.68
C THR A 143 -1.67 5.67 17.09
N THR A 144 -1.34 4.84 16.09
CA THR A 144 -2.33 3.95 15.45
C THR A 144 -1.66 2.68 14.97
N VAL A 145 -2.22 1.53 15.34
CA VAL A 145 -1.81 0.23 14.77
C VAL A 145 -2.52 0.02 13.45
N THR A 146 -1.75 -0.26 12.40
CA THR A 146 -2.22 -0.51 11.03
C THR A 146 -1.66 -1.85 10.53
N GLU A 147 -2.11 -2.31 9.37
CA GLU A 147 -1.53 -3.51 8.72
C GLU A 147 -0.04 -3.37 8.42
N ARG A 148 0.45 -2.14 8.23
CA ARG A 148 1.86 -1.84 8.02
C ARG A 148 2.69 -1.94 9.30
N GLY A 149 2.05 -1.82 10.46
CA GLY A 149 2.69 -1.75 11.77
C GLY A 149 2.16 -0.59 12.63
N LEU A 150 2.94 -0.20 13.64
CA LEU A 150 2.60 0.90 14.54
C LEU A 150 3.02 2.23 13.91
N VAL A 151 2.05 3.10 13.63
CA VAL A 151 2.28 4.46 13.14
C VAL A 151 2.26 5.42 14.33
N ILE A 152 3.37 6.12 14.53
CA ILE A 152 3.50 7.21 15.51
C ILE A 152 3.54 8.51 14.70
N SER A 153 2.40 9.16 14.61
CA SER A 153 2.23 10.40 13.86
C SER A 153 2.45 11.61 14.77
N VAL A 154 3.35 12.50 14.36
CA VAL A 154 3.62 13.73 15.10
C VAL A 154 3.21 14.94 14.28
N ALA A 155 2.22 15.69 14.78
CA ALA A 155 1.68 16.86 14.10
C ALA A 155 2.67 18.04 14.15
N ALA A 156 2.94 18.63 13.00
CA ALA A 156 3.87 19.75 12.85
C ALA A 156 3.17 21.11 13.03
N ASN A 157 2.29 21.25 14.02
CA ASN A 157 1.58 22.51 14.34
C ASN A 157 2.52 23.57 14.93
N ASN A 158 3.64 23.86 14.23
CA ASN A 158 4.81 24.61 14.68
C ASN A 158 5.52 24.04 15.92
N VAL A 159 5.03 22.94 16.49
CA VAL A 159 5.63 22.28 17.66
C VAL A 159 6.81 21.40 17.23
N PHE A 160 6.76 20.82 16.04
CA PHE A 160 7.76 19.88 15.56
C PHE A 160 8.69 20.45 14.48
N PHE A 161 8.18 21.31 13.59
CA PHE A 161 8.96 22.02 12.57
C PHE A 161 8.43 23.44 12.41
N ALA A 162 9.31 24.40 12.17
CA ALA A 162 8.90 25.71 11.67
C ALA A 162 8.24 25.62 10.28
N ASN A 163 7.45 26.64 9.94
CA ASN A 163 6.82 26.73 8.63
C ASN A 163 7.86 26.75 7.51
N GLY A 164 7.69 25.90 6.50
CA GLY A 164 8.62 25.79 5.36
C GLY A 164 10.01 25.29 5.70
N SER A 165 10.25 24.77 6.91
CA SER A 165 11.56 24.30 7.37
C SER A 165 11.56 22.80 7.65
N ALA A 166 12.73 22.18 7.50
CA ALA A 166 13.03 20.82 7.94
C ALA A 166 13.75 20.76 9.30
N ALA A 167 14.09 21.90 9.91
CA ALA A 167 14.70 21.93 11.23
C ALA A 167 13.70 21.51 12.31
N ILE A 168 14.07 20.51 13.12
CA ILE A 168 13.24 19.99 14.21
C ILE A 168 13.25 21.01 15.36
N GLU A 169 12.06 21.41 15.80
CA GLU A 169 11.85 22.33 16.92
C GLU A 169 12.11 21.64 18.27
N PRO A 170 12.43 22.39 19.34
CA PRO A 170 12.75 21.82 20.64
C PRO A 170 11.66 20.91 21.24
N ALA A 171 10.38 21.19 20.97
CA ALA A 171 9.31 20.32 21.44
C ALA A 171 9.26 19.00 20.67
N GLY A 172 9.53 19.01 19.37
CA GLY A 172 9.71 17.79 18.59
C GLY A 172 10.91 16.95 19.03
N LEU A 173 12.02 17.61 19.41
CA LEU A 173 13.18 16.91 19.98
C LEU A 173 12.82 16.14 21.27
N ARG A 174 11.96 16.69 22.14
CA ARG A 174 11.49 16.01 23.35
C ARG A 174 10.62 14.79 23.06
N VAL A 175 9.76 14.86 22.04
CA VAL A 175 8.97 13.70 21.61
C VAL A 175 9.90 12.59 21.13
N LEU A 176 10.92 12.93 20.33
CA LEU A 176 11.92 11.96 19.87
C LEU A 176 12.75 11.38 21.02
N ASP A 177 13.11 12.18 22.03
CA ASP A 177 13.80 11.70 23.25
C ASP A 177 13.01 10.58 23.97
N VAL A 178 11.68 10.68 23.97
CA VAL A 178 10.80 9.70 24.62
C VAL A 178 10.59 8.46 23.75
N VAL A 179 10.43 8.65 22.44
CA VAL A 179 10.12 7.57 21.51
C VAL A 179 11.36 6.74 21.18
N ALA A 180 12.53 7.35 20.99
CA ALA A 180 13.73 6.68 20.52
C ALA A 180 14.18 5.47 21.38
N PRO A 181 14.18 5.52 22.72
CA PRO A 181 14.50 4.35 23.56
C PRO A 181 13.56 3.16 23.33
N LEU A 182 12.26 3.42 23.10
CA LEU A 182 11.28 2.37 22.81
C LEU A 182 11.53 1.74 21.44
N LEU A 183 11.99 2.53 20.47
CA LEU A 183 12.34 2.04 19.13
C LEU A 183 13.63 1.20 19.14
N GLN A 184 14.59 1.55 20.02
CA GLN A 184 15.81 0.78 20.22
C GLN A 184 15.58 -0.59 20.85
N GLY A 185 14.58 -0.69 21.73
CA GLY A 185 14.24 -1.94 22.42
C GLY A 185 13.67 -3.06 21.53
N ASN A 186 13.45 -2.80 20.24
CA ASN A 186 12.98 -3.78 19.28
C ASN A 186 13.88 -3.84 18.03
N ASP A 187 13.67 -4.84 17.19
CA ASP A 187 14.45 -5.16 15.97
C ASP A 187 13.67 -4.86 14.68
N ARG A 188 12.52 -4.17 14.76
CA ARG A 188 11.64 -3.88 13.63
C ARG A 188 12.26 -2.85 12.67
N GLN A 189 11.94 -2.94 11.38
CA GLN A 189 12.25 -1.89 10.42
C GLN A 189 11.43 -0.63 10.74
N ILE A 190 12.01 0.54 10.48
CA ILE A 190 11.44 1.85 10.82
C ILE A 190 11.44 2.70 9.56
N ALA A 191 10.25 3.09 9.10
CA ALA A 191 10.10 4.07 8.03
C ALA A 191 9.70 5.42 8.62
N VAL A 192 10.42 6.47 8.24
CA VAL A 192 10.12 7.86 8.59
C VAL A 192 9.49 8.51 7.37
N GLU A 193 8.20 8.83 7.44
CA GLU A 193 7.43 9.40 6.35
C GLU A 193 7.15 10.88 6.60
N GLY A 194 7.63 11.74 5.71
CA GLY A 194 7.37 13.17 5.78
C GLY A 194 6.13 13.55 4.97
N HIS A 195 5.25 14.37 5.55
CA HIS A 195 4.06 14.90 4.90
C HIS A 195 4.01 16.43 4.96
N THR A 196 3.46 17.04 3.92
CA THR A 196 3.15 18.46 3.85
C THR A 196 1.65 18.66 3.66
N ASN A 197 1.19 19.90 3.88
CA ASN A 197 -0.13 20.30 3.38
C ASN A 197 -0.04 20.62 1.88
N ASN A 198 -1.19 20.93 1.28
CA ASN A 198 -1.33 21.25 -0.14
C ASN A 198 -0.94 22.68 -0.51
N LEU A 199 -0.46 23.49 0.44
CA LEU A 199 -0.04 24.85 0.12
C LEU A 199 1.26 24.80 -0.68
N ALA A 200 1.35 25.63 -1.71
CA ALA A 200 2.58 25.77 -2.47
C ALA A 200 3.69 26.33 -1.56
N ILE A 201 4.88 25.72 -1.64
CA ILE A 201 6.05 26.25 -0.97
C ILE A 201 6.45 27.56 -1.64
N SER A 202 6.63 28.59 -0.81
CA SER A 202 7.21 29.86 -1.23
C SER A 202 8.53 30.04 -0.50
N GLY A 203 9.64 29.85 -1.21
CA GLY A 203 10.98 29.93 -0.62
C GLY A 203 12.05 29.42 -1.57
N ALA A 204 13.31 29.76 -1.29
CA ALA A 204 14.46 29.29 -2.06
C ALA A 204 15.06 27.98 -1.52
N GLU A 205 14.68 27.55 -0.31
CA GLU A 205 15.29 26.41 0.37
C GLU A 205 14.82 25.06 -0.15
N TYR A 206 13.54 24.94 -0.52
CA TYR A 206 12.95 23.72 -1.08
C TYR A 206 12.15 24.07 -2.32
N ALA A 207 12.36 23.34 -3.43
CA ALA A 207 11.72 23.60 -4.71
C ALA A 207 10.23 23.23 -4.72
N ASN A 208 9.83 22.21 -3.95
CA ASN A 208 8.44 21.73 -3.88
C ASN A 208 8.18 20.90 -2.61
N ASN A 209 6.90 20.52 -2.41
CA ASN A 209 6.43 19.73 -1.27
C ASN A 209 7.12 18.38 -1.13
N TRP A 210 7.51 17.72 -2.23
CA TRP A 210 8.25 16.46 -2.15
C TRP A 210 9.62 16.66 -1.50
N GLU A 211 10.35 17.69 -1.91
CA GLU A 211 11.67 18.00 -1.36
C GLU A 211 11.61 18.37 0.12
N LEU A 212 10.68 19.24 0.53
CA LEU A 212 10.49 19.60 1.94
C LEU A 212 10.10 18.38 2.79
N SER A 213 9.19 17.53 2.28
CA SER A 213 8.76 16.34 2.99
C SER A 213 9.91 15.35 3.20
N GLY A 214 10.74 15.14 2.17
CA GLY A 214 11.94 14.31 2.25
C GLY A 214 13.00 14.89 3.20
N ALA A 215 13.19 16.20 3.21
CA ALA A 215 14.11 16.88 4.12
C ALA A 215 13.68 16.76 5.59
N ARG A 216 12.37 16.87 5.88
CA ARG A 216 11.81 16.63 7.22
C ARG A 216 12.01 15.19 7.67
N ALA A 217 11.69 14.23 6.80
CA ALA A 217 11.92 12.82 7.07
C ALA A 217 13.41 12.52 7.33
N THR A 218 14.30 13.15 6.55
CA THR A 218 15.76 13.04 6.73
C THR A 218 16.20 13.57 8.10
N SER A 219 15.71 14.73 8.51
CA SER A 219 16.08 15.34 9.79
C SER A 219 15.69 14.45 10.97
N VAL A 220 14.49 13.86 10.93
CA VAL A 220 14.03 12.93 11.97
C VAL A 220 14.82 11.62 11.93
N LEU A 221 15.10 11.08 10.74
CA LEU A 221 15.91 9.88 10.59
C LEU A 221 17.32 10.07 11.17
N LEU A 222 17.98 11.20 10.85
CA LEU A 222 19.31 11.51 11.38
C LEU A 222 19.28 11.65 12.90
N ARG A 223 18.25 12.32 13.44
CA ARG A 223 18.07 12.42 14.88
C ARG A 223 17.91 11.05 15.56
N LEU A 224 17.08 10.17 14.99
CA LEU A 224 16.89 8.80 15.47
C LEU A 224 18.17 7.97 15.40
N LYS A 225 18.97 8.16 14.35
CA LYS A 225 20.28 7.54 14.19
C LYS A 225 21.26 8.01 15.28
N ASP A 226 21.29 9.31 15.55
CA ASP A 226 22.13 9.90 16.59
C ASP A 226 21.73 9.41 18.00
N ASP A 227 20.45 9.14 18.21
CA ASP A 227 19.95 8.55 19.45
C ASP A 227 20.36 7.07 19.62
N GLY A 228 20.89 6.41 18.60
CA GLY A 228 21.45 5.06 18.67
C GLY A 228 20.72 3.98 17.85
N ILE A 229 19.73 4.37 17.03
CA ILE A 229 19.05 3.42 16.15
C ILE A 229 19.97 3.04 14.97
N SER A 230 20.12 1.74 14.71
CA SER A 230 20.92 1.25 13.58
C SER A 230 20.41 1.80 12.24
N GLY A 231 21.33 2.27 11.40
CA GLY A 231 21.01 2.75 10.06
C GLY A 231 20.35 1.70 9.17
N ASP A 232 20.66 0.42 9.37
CA ASP A 232 20.10 -0.70 8.59
C ASP A 232 18.61 -0.94 8.86
N ARG A 233 18.08 -0.35 9.96
CA ARG A 233 16.67 -0.40 10.32
C ARG A 233 15.90 0.82 9.82
N LEU A 234 16.58 1.87 9.40
CA LEU A 234 15.97 3.17 9.10
C LEU A 234 15.78 3.34 7.60
N ARG A 235 14.57 3.77 7.23
CA ARG A 235 14.20 4.17 5.88
C ARG A 235 13.50 5.51 5.95
N LEU A 236 13.66 6.33 4.92
CA LEU A 236 12.93 7.59 4.79
C LEU A 236 12.04 7.57 3.55
N VAL A 237 10.90 8.24 3.62
CA VAL A 237 9.99 8.45 2.51
C VAL A 237 9.50 9.89 2.55
N GLY A 238 9.65 10.62 1.45
CA GLY A 238 9.00 11.92 1.28
C GLY A 238 7.68 11.72 0.56
N MET A 239 6.55 12.06 1.18
CA MET A 239 5.20 11.83 0.63
C MET A 239 4.57 13.09 0.02
N GLY A 240 5.20 14.25 0.21
CA GLY A 240 4.63 15.55 -0.16
C GLY A 240 3.24 15.74 0.42
N ASP A 241 2.33 16.24 -0.40
CA ASP A 241 0.91 16.47 -0.10
C ASP A 241 -0.03 15.38 -0.62
N GLN A 242 0.51 14.26 -1.11
CA GLN A 242 -0.26 13.23 -1.82
C GLN A 242 -1.02 12.27 -0.88
N HIS A 243 -0.68 12.26 0.41
CA HIS A 243 -1.29 11.41 1.42
C HIS A 243 -1.86 12.24 2.59
N PRO A 244 -2.90 13.06 2.31
CA PRO A 244 -3.53 13.91 3.32
C PRO A 244 -4.30 13.06 4.35
N LEU A 245 -4.18 13.41 5.63
CA LEU A 245 -4.98 12.82 6.70
C LEU A 245 -6.39 13.42 6.71
N PHE A 246 -6.49 14.72 6.43
CA PHE A 246 -7.74 15.43 6.25
C PHE A 246 -7.85 15.93 4.80
N PRO A 247 -9.03 15.83 4.17
CA PRO A 247 -9.29 16.45 2.88
C PRO A 247 -8.84 17.91 2.83
N ASN A 248 -8.29 18.36 1.70
CA ASN A 248 -7.65 19.67 1.57
C ASN A 248 -8.59 20.88 1.79
N ASP A 249 -9.90 20.66 1.80
CA ASP A 249 -10.94 21.64 2.10
C ASP A 249 -11.33 21.68 3.60
N ASP A 250 -10.84 20.74 4.41
CA ASP A 250 -11.06 20.72 5.85
C ASP A 250 -10.16 21.77 6.55
N PRO A 251 -10.69 22.60 7.47
CA PRO A 251 -9.89 23.56 8.24
C PRO A 251 -8.70 22.91 8.99
N ARG A 252 -8.83 21.65 9.39
CA ARG A 252 -7.78 20.88 10.07
C ARG A 252 -6.64 20.47 9.14
N ALA A 253 -6.85 20.46 7.82
CA ALA A 253 -5.87 19.97 6.84
C ALA A 253 -4.57 20.76 6.83
N LEU A 254 -4.64 22.08 7.03
CA LEU A 254 -3.45 22.93 7.05
C LEU A 254 -2.44 22.50 8.10
N GLU A 255 -2.95 22.04 9.25
CA GLU A 255 -2.20 21.67 10.43
C GLU A 255 -1.96 20.15 10.47
N GLY A 256 -3.02 19.34 10.39
CA GLY A 256 -2.95 17.89 10.48
C GLY A 256 -2.24 17.20 9.30
N ASN A 257 -2.18 17.81 8.11
CA ASN A 257 -1.45 17.20 6.99
C ASN A 257 0.05 17.52 7.03
N ARG A 258 0.48 18.54 7.80
CA ARG A 258 1.89 18.76 8.09
C ARG A 258 2.27 17.86 9.26
N ARG A 259 2.84 16.70 8.97
CA ARG A 259 3.22 15.73 10.00
C ARG A 259 4.41 14.90 9.56
N VAL A 260 5.06 14.26 10.51
CA VAL A 260 6.00 13.17 10.22
C VAL A 260 5.49 11.93 10.93
N ASP A 261 5.38 10.86 10.17
CA ASP A 261 4.91 9.57 10.64
C ASP A 261 6.13 8.66 10.82
N ILE A 262 6.33 8.16 12.04
CA ILE A 262 7.34 7.15 12.35
C ILE A 262 6.63 5.81 12.38
N VAL A 263 6.88 4.98 11.37
CA VAL A 263 6.20 3.70 11.17
C VAL A 263 7.14 2.57 11.61
N LEU A 264 6.80 1.93 12.72
CA LEU A 264 7.43 0.68 13.15
C LEU A 264 6.78 -0.48 12.42
N MET A 265 7.51 -1.02 11.45
CA MET A 265 6.98 -2.01 10.51
C MET A 265 6.69 -3.35 11.19
N ALA A 266 5.60 -3.97 10.77
CA ALA A 266 5.31 -5.36 11.10
C ALA A 266 6.43 -6.27 10.56
N LYS A 267 6.79 -7.34 11.28
CA LYS A 267 7.83 -8.30 10.91
C LYS A 267 7.34 -9.29 9.85
N ALA A 268 6.85 -8.77 8.72
CA ALA A 268 6.60 -9.42 7.44
C ALA A 268 5.88 -10.81 7.39
N PRO A 269 5.09 -11.06 6.31
CA PRO A 269 5.18 -10.35 5.03
C PRO A 269 3.88 -9.64 4.65
N SER A 270 3.91 -8.31 4.56
CA SER A 270 2.99 -7.63 3.65
C SER A 270 3.40 -7.99 2.21
N ALA A 271 2.44 -8.32 1.36
CA ALA A 271 2.66 -8.84 0.01
C ALA A 271 3.52 -7.92 -0.90
N GLU A 272 3.62 -6.64 -0.56
CA GLU A 272 4.44 -5.64 -1.26
C GLU A 272 5.94 -5.74 -0.97
N GLU A 273 6.35 -6.16 0.23
CA GLU A 273 7.77 -6.35 0.55
C GLU A 273 8.33 -7.61 -0.11
N ALA A 274 7.53 -8.68 -0.23
CA ALA A 274 7.93 -9.87 -0.98
C ALA A 274 8.14 -9.58 -2.48
N ALA A 275 7.35 -8.67 -3.06
CA ALA A 275 7.46 -8.28 -4.47
C ALA A 275 8.65 -7.33 -4.72
N SER A 276 8.90 -6.39 -3.81
CA SER A 276 10.02 -5.45 -3.92
C SER A 276 11.36 -6.10 -3.60
N ASP A 277 11.43 -6.99 -2.61
CA ASP A 277 12.65 -7.76 -2.30
C ASP A 277 12.95 -8.77 -3.44
N ALA A 278 11.91 -9.38 -4.04
CA ALA A 278 12.08 -10.19 -5.24
C ALA A 278 12.56 -9.36 -6.45
N ALA A 279 12.07 -8.13 -6.63
CA ALA A 279 12.50 -7.24 -7.70
C ALA A 279 13.95 -6.74 -7.51
N LEU A 280 14.33 -6.38 -6.28
CA LEU A 280 15.69 -5.96 -5.93
C LEU A 280 16.69 -7.13 -6.03
N LYS A 281 16.26 -8.35 -5.68
CA LYS A 281 17.07 -9.56 -5.83
C LYS A 281 17.19 -10.00 -7.29
N ALA A 282 16.16 -9.81 -8.11
CA ALA A 282 16.22 -10.03 -9.56
C ALA A 282 17.14 -9.03 -10.27
N VAL A 283 17.17 -7.77 -9.82
CA VAL A 283 18.09 -6.74 -10.33
C VAL A 283 19.54 -7.00 -9.93
N SER A 284 19.80 -7.45 -8.70
CA SER A 284 21.16 -7.74 -8.22
C SER A 284 21.75 -9.05 -8.75
N GLN A 285 20.91 -9.99 -9.22
CA GLN A 285 21.35 -11.26 -9.82
C GLN A 285 21.57 -11.20 -11.34
N GLY A 286 21.49 -10.02 -11.98
CA GLY A 286 21.94 -9.85 -13.36
C GLY A 286 21.16 -10.66 -14.41
N ALA A 287 19.85 -10.86 -14.23
CA ALA A 287 19.00 -11.39 -15.29
C ALA A 287 18.68 -10.31 -16.32
N ALA A 288 19.64 -10.03 -17.21
CA ALA A 288 19.36 -9.30 -18.44
C ALA A 288 18.41 -10.16 -19.31
N PRO A 289 17.31 -9.60 -19.86
CA PRO A 289 16.49 -10.33 -20.83
C PRO A 289 17.33 -10.59 -22.08
N SER A 290 17.78 -11.83 -22.22
CA SER A 290 18.57 -12.26 -23.36
C SER A 290 17.69 -12.41 -24.60
N GLY A 291 17.89 -11.52 -25.58
CA GLY A 291 17.93 -11.87 -27.00
C GLY A 291 16.59 -11.90 -27.76
N VAL A 292 16.11 -10.72 -28.17
CA VAL A 292 15.44 -10.60 -29.48
C VAL A 292 16.47 -10.12 -30.48
N LYS A 293 16.86 -11.02 -31.40
CA LYS A 293 17.69 -10.72 -32.57
C LYS A 293 16.94 -9.70 -33.46
N PRO A 294 17.52 -8.56 -33.85
CA PRO A 294 16.90 -7.73 -34.87
C PRO A 294 17.10 -8.43 -36.23
N SER A 295 16.04 -9.07 -36.73
CA SER A 295 15.97 -9.48 -38.13
C SER A 295 15.69 -8.25 -38.96
N GLY A 296 16.53 -8.01 -39.97
CA GLY A 296 16.59 -6.75 -40.70
C GLY A 296 15.37 -6.44 -41.56
N ASP A 297 15.07 -5.15 -41.65
CA ASP A 297 14.65 -4.49 -42.87
C ASP A 297 15.17 -3.04 -42.81
N VAL A 298 16.30 -2.78 -43.47
CA VAL A 298 16.84 -1.42 -43.61
C VAL A 298 16.30 -0.88 -44.93
N GLY A 299 15.12 -0.27 -44.86
CA GLY A 299 14.61 0.60 -45.92
C GLY A 299 15.52 1.81 -46.09
N ALA A 300 15.98 2.00 -47.33
CA ALA A 300 16.98 2.96 -47.75
C ALA A 300 16.67 4.43 -47.40
N VAL A 301 17.71 5.15 -46.96
CA VAL A 301 17.76 6.62 -46.94
C VAL A 301 18.70 7.05 -48.06
N PRO A 302 18.32 7.95 -48.98
CA PRO A 302 19.18 8.33 -50.10
C PRO A 302 20.37 9.19 -49.66
N ASP A 303 21.49 8.86 -50.29
CA ASP A 303 22.84 9.38 -50.16
C ASP A 303 22.94 10.84 -50.68
N LEU A 304 23.56 11.72 -49.91
CA LEU A 304 24.04 13.03 -50.34
C LEU A 304 25.50 13.19 -49.90
N ARG A 305 26.39 12.60 -50.69
CA ARG A 305 27.77 13.04 -50.94
C ARG A 305 27.77 13.66 -52.35
N ALA A 306 28.56 14.66 -52.72
CA ALA A 306 29.74 15.29 -52.16
C ALA A 306 30.04 16.58 -52.98
N ASP A 307 30.85 17.49 -52.43
CA ASP A 307 32.00 18.12 -53.14
C ASP A 307 32.80 18.89 -52.07
N ALA A 308 34.04 18.50 -51.74
CA ALA A 308 35.32 18.90 -52.37
C ALA A 308 35.57 20.43 -52.23
N ALA A 309 36.69 20.99 -51.76
CA ALA A 309 38.07 20.55 -51.50
C ALA A 309 38.80 21.66 -50.66
N PRO A 310 40.11 21.52 -50.33
CA PRO A 310 40.81 22.28 -49.26
C PRO A 310 41.88 23.31 -49.75
N SER A 311 42.37 24.17 -48.86
CA SER A 311 43.70 24.87 -48.90
C SER A 311 43.80 25.77 -47.64
N ALA A 312 44.74 25.59 -46.69
CA ALA A 312 46.19 25.77 -46.67
C ALA A 312 46.67 27.25 -46.64
N HIS A 313 47.49 27.53 -45.62
CA HIS A 313 48.47 28.62 -45.42
C HIS A 313 48.09 29.93 -44.67
N ASP A 314 48.97 30.20 -43.70
CA ASP A 314 49.25 31.38 -42.83
C ASP A 314 48.23 31.81 -41.77
#